data_AF-A0AA42HK77-F1
#
_entry.id   AF-A0AA42HK77-F1
#
_cell.length_a   1.000
_cell.length_b   1.000
_cell.length_c   1.000
_cell.angle_alpha   90.00
_cell.angle_beta   90.00
_cell.angle_gamma   90.00
#
_symmetry.space_group_name_H-M   'P 1'
#
loop_
_entity.id
_entity.type
_entity.pdbx_description
1 polymer ?
#
loop_
_entity_poly.entity_id
_entity_poly.type
_entity_poly.pdbx_seq_one_letter_code
_entity_poly.pdbx_strand_id
1 'polypeptide(L)'
;MSEGLVLASAAKTTVAENAANGSSPLSAGWTAPSQTKNVSSVSVSGTNGEITVNYMAAAGSVVLKLTPSSGGSALSAGTVPTNAITWKCSTTSDTKYVPAECR
;
A
#
# COMPACT_ATOMS: atom_id res chain seq x y z
N MET A 1 7.84 7.03 10.30
CA MET A 1 7.46 6.95 8.87
C MET A 1 8.20 5.81 8.16
N SER A 2 9.52 5.84 8.04
CA SER A 2 10.28 4.83 7.26
C SER A 2 9.96 3.38 7.60
N GLU A 3 9.75 3.04 8.88
CA GLU A 3 9.34 1.69 9.31
C GLU A 3 8.06 1.20 8.61
N GLY A 4 7.00 2.01 8.56
CA GLY A 4 5.75 1.61 7.91
C GLY A 4 5.87 1.49 6.40
N LEU A 5 6.75 2.27 5.76
CA LEU A 5 7.06 2.11 4.33
C LEU A 5 7.82 0.81 4.05
N VAL A 6 8.73 0.41 4.96
CA VAL A 6 9.42 -0.89 4.89
C VAL A 6 8.43 -2.03 5.09
N LEU A 7 7.53 -1.95 6.07
CA LEU A 7 6.50 -2.98 6.25
C LEU A 7 5.56 -3.09 5.03
N ALA A 8 5.29 -1.97 4.37
CA ALA A 8 4.47 -1.96 3.17
C ALA A 8 5.20 -2.48 1.91
N SER A 9 6.54 -2.55 1.89
CA SER A 9 7.26 -2.98 0.68
C SER A 9 6.97 -4.44 0.31
N ALA A 10 6.84 -5.32 1.30
CA ALA A 10 6.44 -6.71 1.08
C ALA A 10 5.03 -6.79 0.47
N ALA A 11 4.09 -5.98 0.94
CA ALA A 11 2.75 -5.89 0.37
C ALA A 11 2.76 -5.39 -1.08
N LYS A 12 3.61 -4.40 -1.42
CA LYS A 12 3.75 -3.91 -2.81
C LYS A 12 4.18 -5.02 -3.76
N THR A 13 5.15 -5.84 -3.34
CA THR A 13 5.63 -6.98 -4.13
C THR A 13 4.48 -7.96 -4.38
N THR A 14 3.77 -8.39 -3.33
CA THR A 14 2.67 -9.34 -3.48
C THR A 14 1.54 -8.80 -4.36
N VAL A 15 1.17 -7.52 -4.22
CA VAL A 15 0.16 -6.90 -5.09
C VAL A 15 0.61 -6.89 -6.54
N ALA A 16 1.88 -6.54 -6.81
CA ALA A 16 2.41 -6.50 -8.17
C ALA A 16 2.45 -7.90 -8.81
N GLU A 17 2.88 -8.91 -8.05
CA GLU A 17 2.89 -10.32 -8.50
C GLU A 17 1.47 -10.82 -8.78
N ASN A 18 0.53 -10.63 -7.86
CA ASN A 18 -0.85 -11.05 -8.04
C ASN A 18 -1.52 -10.33 -9.21
N ALA A 19 -1.25 -9.04 -9.40
CA ALA A 19 -1.76 -8.29 -10.55
C ALA A 19 -1.19 -8.82 -11.86
N ALA A 20 0.12 -9.07 -11.93
CA ALA A 20 0.77 -9.64 -13.11
C ALA A 20 0.21 -11.02 -13.49
N ASN A 21 -0.27 -11.79 -12.50
CA ASN A 21 -0.90 -13.09 -12.70
C ASN A 21 -2.43 -13.03 -12.86
N GLY A 22 -3.04 -11.83 -12.89
CA GLY A 22 -4.50 -11.69 -12.99
C GLY A 22 -5.24 -12.34 -11.82
N SER A 23 -4.64 -12.37 -10.63
CA SER A 23 -5.22 -13.03 -9.45
C SER A 23 -6.33 -12.19 -8.81
N SER A 24 -7.26 -12.86 -8.14
CA SER A 24 -8.29 -12.25 -7.30
C SER A 24 -8.43 -13.04 -6.01
N PRO A 25 -8.16 -12.46 -4.83
CA PRO A 25 -7.82 -11.05 -4.57
C PRO A 25 -6.35 -10.71 -4.88
N LEU A 26 -6.05 -9.42 -5.05
CA LEU A 26 -4.67 -8.91 -5.20
C LEU A 26 -3.81 -9.04 -3.94
N SER A 27 -4.42 -9.35 -2.79
CA SER A 27 -3.75 -9.63 -1.52
C SER A 27 -3.52 -11.13 -1.29
N ALA A 28 -3.78 -11.99 -2.27
CA ALA A 28 -3.64 -13.44 -2.12
C ALA A 28 -2.21 -13.81 -1.69
N GLY A 29 -2.09 -14.70 -0.69
CA GLY A 29 -0.81 -15.13 -0.13
C GLY A 29 -0.09 -14.10 0.75
N TRP A 30 -0.64 -12.89 0.91
CA TRP A 30 -0.08 -11.88 1.80
C TRP A 30 -0.69 -11.98 3.20
N THR A 31 0.17 -11.97 4.23
CA THR A 31 -0.23 -11.90 5.63
C THR A 31 0.16 -10.54 6.19
N ALA A 32 -0.79 -9.87 6.85
CA ALA A 32 -0.52 -8.59 7.47
C ALA A 32 0.54 -8.73 8.59
N PRO A 33 1.51 -7.79 8.67
CA PRO A 33 2.46 -7.78 9.77
C PRO A 33 1.74 -7.50 11.10
N SER A 34 2.31 -8.00 12.18
CA SER A 34 1.86 -7.64 13.52
C SER A 34 2.11 -6.16 13.79
N GLN A 35 1.26 -5.60 14.66
CA GLN A 35 1.43 -4.24 15.17
C GLN A 35 2.83 -4.05 15.77
N THR A 36 3.43 -2.90 15.51
CA THR A 36 4.70 -2.48 16.12
C THR A 36 4.48 -1.28 17.05
N LYS A 37 5.57 -0.75 17.62
CA LYS A 37 5.51 0.47 18.44
C LYS A 37 4.98 1.68 17.65
N ASN A 38 5.25 1.74 16.35
CA ASN A 38 4.96 2.91 15.52
C ASN A 38 3.86 2.67 14.50
N VAL A 39 3.63 1.42 14.09
CA VAL A 39 2.65 1.03 13.07
C VAL A 39 1.55 0.21 13.71
N SER A 40 0.33 0.71 13.65
CA SER A 40 -0.88 0.03 14.15
C SER A 40 -1.28 -1.11 13.23
N SER A 41 -1.30 -0.87 11.91
CA SER A 41 -1.69 -1.87 10.93
C SER A 41 -1.15 -1.55 9.54
N VAL A 42 -0.99 -2.60 8.75
CA VAL A 42 -0.87 -2.53 7.30
C VAL A 42 -2.01 -3.37 6.73
N SER A 43 -2.69 -2.86 5.71
CA SER A 43 -3.77 -3.57 5.03
C SER A 43 -3.65 -3.41 3.52
N VAL A 44 -4.12 -4.42 2.78
CA VAL A 44 -4.15 -4.43 1.31
C VAL A 44 -5.58 -4.61 0.86
N SER A 45 -6.06 -3.71 0.00
CA SER A 45 -7.33 -3.89 -0.69
C SER A 45 -7.21 -5.01 -1.72
N GLY A 46 -7.98 -6.08 -1.53
CA GLY A 46 -7.98 -7.22 -2.44
C GLY A 46 -8.51 -6.91 -3.84
N THR A 47 -9.21 -5.78 -4.03
CA THR A 47 -9.86 -5.42 -5.31
C THR A 47 -8.97 -4.57 -6.20
N ASN A 48 -8.24 -3.61 -5.62
CA ASN A 48 -7.45 -2.63 -6.37
C ASN A 48 -6.00 -2.52 -5.89
N GLY A 49 -5.59 -3.31 -4.90
CA GLY A 49 -4.21 -3.37 -4.42
C GLY A 49 -3.75 -2.16 -3.60
N GLU A 50 -4.64 -1.23 -3.24
CA GLU A 50 -4.28 -0.10 -2.37
C GLU A 50 -3.77 -0.63 -1.01
N ILE A 51 -2.61 -0.13 -0.60
CA ILE A 51 -2.01 -0.46 0.70
C ILE A 51 -2.23 0.71 1.64
N THR A 52 -2.86 0.46 2.78
CA THR A 52 -3.03 1.45 3.85
C THR A 52 -2.16 1.11 5.03
N VAL A 53 -1.33 2.06 5.46
CA VAL A 53 -0.48 1.97 6.66
C VAL A 53 -1.01 2.95 7.70
N ASN A 54 -1.48 2.42 8.83
CA ASN A 54 -1.93 3.22 9.96
C ASN A 54 -0.82 3.28 11.01
N TYR A 55 -0.42 4.48 11.40
CA TYR A 55 0.56 4.69 12.46
C TYR A 55 -0.14 4.86 13.81
N MET A 56 0.58 4.53 14.88
CA MET A 56 0.12 4.69 16.25
C MET A 56 -0.03 6.17 16.62
N ALA A 57 -0.81 6.47 17.68
CA ALA A 57 -0.96 7.83 18.19
C ALA A 57 0.38 8.47 18.61
N ALA A 58 1.30 7.68 19.17
CA ALA A 58 2.66 8.12 19.48
C ALA A 58 3.46 8.57 18.25
N ALA A 59 3.05 8.12 17.05
CA ALA A 59 3.60 8.51 15.75
C ALA A 59 2.69 9.51 15.00
N GLY A 60 1.80 10.20 15.72
CA GLY A 60 0.95 11.26 15.19
C GLY A 60 -0.34 10.77 14.51
N SER A 61 -0.72 9.51 14.69
CA SER A 61 -1.91 8.90 14.06
C SER A 61 -1.94 9.08 12.53
N VAL A 62 -0.77 9.06 11.90
CA VAL A 62 -0.66 9.27 10.46
C VAL A 62 -1.25 8.08 9.71
N VAL A 63 -1.90 8.35 8.58
CA VAL A 63 -2.33 7.33 7.62
C VAL A 63 -1.60 7.56 6.30
N LEU A 64 -0.88 6.55 5.83
CA LEU A 64 -0.29 6.53 4.49
C LEU A 64 -1.07 5.59 3.58
N LYS A 65 -1.27 6.01 2.34
CA LYS A 65 -1.87 5.22 1.26
C LYS A 65 -0.88 5.07 0.12
N LEU A 66 -0.58 3.83 -0.24
CA LEU A 66 0.20 3.49 -1.42
C LEU A 66 -0.77 2.90 -2.45
N THR A 67 -1.09 3.68 -3.47
CA THR A 67 -2.07 3.32 -4.48
C THR A 67 -1.34 2.86 -5.74
N PRO A 68 -1.50 1.59 -6.17
CA PRO A 68 -0.93 1.12 -7.41
C PRO A 68 -1.80 1.55 -8.61
N SER A 69 -1.15 1.78 -9.75
CA SER A 69 -1.83 2.02 -11.02
C SER A 69 -1.01 1.51 -12.19
N SER A 70 -1.66 1.19 -13.30
CA SER A 70 -1.01 0.80 -14.56
C SER A 70 -1.56 1.68 -15.68
N GLY A 71 -0.66 2.39 -16.40
CA GLY A 71 -1.06 3.33 -17.44
C GLY A 71 -1.99 4.46 -16.95
N GLY A 72 -1.89 4.84 -15.66
CA GLY A 72 -2.76 5.83 -15.02
C GLY A 72 -4.12 5.31 -14.53
N SER A 73 -4.44 4.04 -14.78
CA SER A 73 -5.69 3.41 -14.30
C SER A 73 -5.43 2.59 -13.03
N ALA A 74 -6.43 2.54 -12.13
CA ALA A 74 -6.37 1.68 -10.96
C ALA A 74 -6.24 0.21 -11.37
N LEU A 75 -5.55 -0.59 -10.56
CA LEU A 75 -5.55 -2.03 -10.75
C LEU A 75 -6.95 -2.60 -10.47
N SER A 76 -7.26 -3.71 -11.12
CA SER A 76 -8.47 -4.49 -10.86
C SER A 76 -8.07 -5.95 -10.68
N ALA A 77 -8.48 -6.55 -9.57
CA ALA A 77 -8.33 -7.97 -9.32
C ALA A 77 -8.93 -8.79 -10.48
N GLY A 78 -8.31 -9.92 -10.81
CA GLY A 78 -8.73 -10.74 -11.95
C GLY A 78 -8.28 -10.22 -13.32
N THR A 79 -7.64 -9.05 -13.40
CA THR A 79 -7.24 -8.42 -14.68
C THR A 79 -5.73 -8.19 -14.71
N VAL A 80 -5.07 -8.70 -15.75
CA VAL A 80 -3.63 -8.47 -15.97
C VAL A 80 -3.43 -7.04 -16.48
N PRO A 81 -2.60 -6.21 -15.81
CA PRO A 81 -2.30 -4.87 -16.28
C PRO A 81 -1.48 -4.88 -17.58
N THR A 82 -1.77 -3.94 -18.48
CA THR A 82 -1.11 -3.84 -19.79
C THR A 82 0.17 -3.00 -19.79
N ASN A 83 0.36 -2.19 -18.75
CA ASN A 83 1.54 -1.34 -18.56
C ASN A 83 2.23 -1.66 -17.24
N ALA A 84 3.44 -1.12 -17.05
CA ALA A 84 4.15 -1.21 -15.79
C ALA A 84 3.31 -0.64 -14.62
N ILE A 85 3.36 -1.32 -13.48
CA ILE A 85 2.70 -0.87 -12.25
C ILE A 85 3.54 0.23 -11.62
N THR A 86 2.91 1.38 -11.37
CA THR A 86 3.47 2.52 -10.65
C THR A 86 2.74 2.71 -9.34
N TRP A 87 3.40 3.35 -8.36
CA TRP A 87 2.85 3.52 -7.02
C TRP A 87 2.85 5.00 -6.64
N LYS A 88 1.68 5.51 -6.28
CA LYS A 88 1.54 6.84 -5.68
C LYS A 88 1.46 6.70 -4.16
N CYS A 89 2.32 7.40 -3.44
CA CYS A 89 2.11 7.59 -2.00
C CYS A 89 1.28 8.84 -1.76
N SER A 90 0.37 8.78 -0.80
CA SER A 90 -0.40 9.92 -0.32
C SER A 90 -0.71 9.75 1.15
N THR A 91 -1.13 10.82 1.81
CA THR A 91 -1.62 10.80 3.18
C THR A 91 -2.96 11.52 3.29
N THR A 92 -3.79 11.09 4.23
CA THR A 92 -4.96 11.87 4.67
C THR A 92 -4.65 12.70 5.93
N SER A 93 -3.43 12.59 6.45
CA SER A 93 -2.96 13.29 7.64
C SER A 93 -2.25 14.58 7.26
N ASP A 94 -1.91 15.39 8.27
CA ASP A 94 -1.18 16.64 8.06
C ASP A 94 0.18 16.38 7.38
N THR A 95 0.36 16.99 6.20
CA THR A 95 1.49 16.72 5.30
C THR A 95 2.84 17.17 5.88
N LYS A 96 2.85 17.99 6.94
CA LYS A 96 4.09 18.38 7.63
C LYS A 96 4.82 17.17 8.23
N TYR A 97 4.08 16.10 8.56
CA TYR A 97 4.61 14.91 9.22
C TYR A 97 5.01 13.80 8.24
N VAL A 98 4.70 13.94 6.95
CA VAL A 98 5.05 12.96 5.93
C VAL A 98 6.17 13.48 5.02
N PRO A 99 7.03 12.57 4.55
CA PRO A 99 8.05 12.91 3.57
C PRO A 99 7.43 13.33 2.24
N ALA A 100 8.19 14.08 1.43
CA ALA A 100 7.67 14.78 0.25
C ALA A 100 7.03 13.84 -0.78
N GLU A 101 7.51 12.60 -0.88
CA GLU A 101 6.94 11.60 -1.80
C GLU A 101 5.51 11.16 -1.46
N CYS A 102 5.03 11.46 -0.24
CA CYS A 102 3.70 11.11 0.26
C CYS A 102 2.80 12.33 0.51
N ARG A 103 3.27 13.54 0.18
CA ARG A 103 2.51 14.79 0.32
C ARG A 103 1.53 15.01 -0.83
#